data_AF-A0A9J7AN08-F1
#
_entry.id   AF-A0A9J7AN08-F1
#
_cell.length_a   1.000
_cell.length_b   1.000
_cell.length_c   1.000
_cell.angle_alpha   90.00
_cell.angle_beta   90.00
_cell.angle_gamma   90.00
#
_symmetry.space_group_name_H-M   'P 1'
#
loop_
_entity.id
_entity.type
_entity.pdbx_description
1 polymer ?
#
loop_
_entity_poly.entity_id
_entity_poly.type
_entity_poly.pdbx_seq_one_letter_code
_entity_poly.pdbx_strand_id
1 'polypeptide(L)'
;MPKYTPGPWRMNQSGEIWSYARGAAPSQIGTVSWTGEATERQGNAQIIAASADLSECLDEVLLLVSQPEIADAILGSERLVTRARMILDNARTVLKEATGREIPEWPLRDPSDARLDG
;
A
#
# COMPACT_ATOMS: atom_id res chain seq x y z
N MET A 1 24.45 -13.63 4.30
CA MET A 1 23.50 -12.51 4.07
C MET A 1 23.09 -11.96 5.43
N PRO A 2 23.19 -10.65 5.72
CA PRO A 2 22.71 -10.11 6.98
C PRO A 2 21.19 -10.28 7.03
N LYS A 3 20.67 -10.94 8.06
CA LYS A 3 19.23 -11.02 8.32
C LYS A 3 18.74 -9.64 8.74
N TYR A 4 17.87 -9.03 7.95
CA TYR A 4 17.14 -7.84 8.33
C TYR A 4 16.35 -8.15 9.60
N THR A 5 16.78 -7.56 10.72
CA THR A 5 16.05 -7.61 11.99
C THR A 5 15.47 -6.21 12.16
N PRO A 6 14.14 -6.01 12.23
CA PRO A 6 13.57 -4.70 12.47
C PRO A 6 14.08 -4.21 13.83
N GLY A 7 15.01 -3.26 13.80
CA GLY A 7 15.61 -2.70 15.00
C GLY A 7 14.64 -1.73 15.70
N PRO A 8 14.99 -1.24 16.90
CA PRO A 8 14.18 -0.29 17.68
C PRO A 8 14.31 1.13 17.12
N TRP A 9 14.22 1.28 15.81
CA TRP A 9 14.34 2.56 15.13
C TRP A 9 12.97 3.11 14.74
N ARG A 10 12.82 4.43 14.80
CA ARG A 10 11.60 5.15 14.42
C ARG A 10 11.96 6.35 13.57
N MET A 11 11.15 6.62 12.56
CA MET A 11 11.23 7.83 11.76
C MET A 11 10.33 8.91 12.37
N ASN A 12 10.81 10.14 12.46
CA ASN A 12 10.01 11.29 12.88
C ASN A 12 9.44 12.05 11.67
N GLN A 13 8.62 13.07 11.93
CA GLN A 13 7.98 13.86 10.87
C GLN A 13 8.95 14.69 10.02
N SER A 14 10.17 14.96 10.49
CA SER A 14 11.21 15.65 9.72
C SER A 14 12.01 14.72 8.79
N GLY A 15 11.73 13.40 8.82
CA GLY A 15 12.41 12.40 8.02
C GLY A 15 13.73 11.91 8.61
N GLU A 16 14.00 12.18 9.88
CA GLU A 16 15.15 11.62 10.60
C GLU A 16 14.82 10.23 11.14
N ILE A 17 15.79 9.32 11.07
CA ILE A 17 15.67 7.97 11.60
C ILE A 17 16.46 7.89 12.90
N TRP A 18 15.77 7.58 13.99
CA TRP A 18 16.31 7.53 15.34
C TRP A 18 16.32 6.12 15.88
N SER A 19 17.42 5.68 16.47
CA SER A 19 17.57 4.39 17.15
C SER A 19 17.37 4.53 18.65
N TYR A 20 16.55 3.66 19.23
CA TYR A 20 16.26 3.57 20.66
C TYR A 20 16.73 2.21 21.21
N ALA A 21 18.00 1.89 21.03
CA ALA A 21 18.57 0.65 21.54
C ALA A 21 18.48 0.57 23.07
N ARG A 22 18.12 -0.61 23.59
CA ARG A 22 17.95 -0.82 25.04
C ARG A 22 19.27 -0.56 25.77
N GLY A 23 19.24 0.37 26.73
CA GLY A 23 20.42 0.74 27.54
C GLY A 23 21.36 1.76 26.87
N ALA A 24 21.01 2.28 25.69
CA ALA A 24 21.72 3.37 25.03
C ALA A 24 20.86 4.64 24.99
N ALA A 25 21.50 5.80 24.89
CA ALA A 25 20.81 7.05 24.60
C ALA A 25 20.27 7.02 23.16
N PRO A 26 19.10 7.65 22.89
CA PRO A 26 18.60 7.81 21.54
C PRO A 26 19.63 8.49 20.64
N SER A 27 19.82 7.97 19.43
CA SER A 27 20.75 8.57 18.46
C SER A 27 20.16 8.56 17.06
N GLN A 28 20.44 9.64 16.31
CA GLN A 28 20.10 9.69 14.89
C GLN A 28 21.03 8.77 14.11
N ILE A 29 20.46 7.83 13.37
CA ILE A 29 21.18 6.84 12.57
C ILE A 29 21.03 7.06 11.06
N GLY A 30 20.17 7.99 10.64
CA GLY A 30 20.00 8.34 9.23
C GLY A 30 18.94 9.41 8.97
N THR A 31 18.71 9.67 7.68
CA THR A 31 17.68 10.56 7.16
C THR A 31 17.06 9.96 5.91
N VAL A 32 15.76 10.13 5.72
CA VAL A 32 15.04 9.74 4.51
C VAL A 32 15.16 10.84 3.47
N SER A 33 15.79 10.51 2.36
CA SER A 33 15.94 11.39 1.21
C SER A 33 16.11 10.53 -0.05
N TRP A 34 15.38 10.88 -1.10
CA TRP A 34 15.48 10.25 -2.42
C TRP A 34 16.60 10.86 -3.26
N THR A 35 16.84 12.16 -3.11
CA THR A 35 17.82 12.91 -3.91
C THR A 35 19.06 13.36 -3.11
N GLY A 36 19.01 13.22 -1.79
CA GLY A 36 20.01 13.76 -0.85
C GLY A 36 19.64 15.13 -0.28
N GLU A 37 18.63 15.82 -0.83
CA GLU A 37 18.25 17.17 -0.42
C GLU A 37 17.52 17.21 0.93
N ALA A 38 17.82 18.24 1.73
CA ALA A 38 17.23 18.38 3.06
C ALA A 38 15.75 18.83 3.02
N THR A 39 15.36 19.53 1.96
CA THR A 39 14.04 20.13 1.75
C THR A 39 12.93 19.10 1.51
N GLU A 40 13.25 17.96 0.89
CA GLU A 40 12.29 16.89 0.60
C GLU A 40 12.03 15.95 1.77
N ARG A 41 12.87 15.96 2.82
CA ARG A 41 12.84 14.94 3.89
C ARG A 41 11.50 14.86 4.61
N GLN A 42 10.90 16.02 4.92
CA GLN A 42 9.59 16.09 5.56
C GLN A 42 8.49 15.53 4.64
N GLY A 43 8.50 15.88 3.36
CA GLY A 43 7.55 15.35 2.38
C GLY A 43 7.69 13.84 2.22
N ASN A 44 8.92 13.34 2.14
CA ASN A 44 9.20 11.92 2.04
C ASN A 44 8.74 11.15 3.28
N ALA A 45 8.93 11.72 4.47
CA ALA A 45 8.46 11.12 5.73
C ALA A 45 6.93 11.00 5.76
N GLN A 46 6.22 12.02 5.28
CA GLN A 46 4.76 11.99 5.18
C GLN A 46 4.27 10.95 4.17
N ILE A 47 4.92 10.84 3.01
CA ILE A 47 4.59 9.83 1.99
C ILE A 47 4.74 8.41 2.57
N ILE A 48 5.85 8.13 3.26
CA ILE A 48 6.08 6.81 3.87
C ILE A 48 5.05 6.50 4.97
N ALA A 49 4.73 7.47 5.83
CA ALA A 49 3.73 7.29 6.87
C ALA A 49 2.34 7.00 6.27
N ALA A 50 1.91 7.81 5.30
CA ALA A 50 0.65 7.60 4.60
C ALA A 50 0.59 6.28 3.81
N SER A 51 1.73 5.79 3.32
CA SER A 51 1.81 4.50 2.63
C SER A 51 1.54 3.32 3.56
N ALA A 52 1.98 3.41 4.83
CA ALA A 52 1.70 2.36 5.83
C ALA A 52 0.20 2.31 6.15
N ASP A 53 -0.41 3.45 6.45
CA ASP A 53 -1.85 3.55 6.73
C ASP A 53 -2.70 3.09 5.54
N LEU A 54 -2.28 3.44 4.31
CA LEU A 54 -2.93 2.99 3.09
C LEU A 54 -2.84 1.47 2.92
N SER A 55 -1.68 0.87 3.22
CA SER A 55 -1.48 -0.59 3.13
C SER A 55 -2.41 -1.32 4.08
N GLU A 56 -2.54 -0.87 5.32
CA GLU A 56 -3.43 -1.47 6.32
C GLU A 56 -4.89 -1.36 5.90
N CYS A 57 -5.32 -0.19 5.42
CA CYS A 57 -6.67 0.01 4.88
C CYS A 57 -6.97 -0.93 3.70
N LEU A 58 -6.01 -1.13 2.79
CA LEU A 58 -6.19 -2.00 1.63
C LEU A 58 -6.24 -3.48 2.01
N ASP A 59 -5.46 -3.91 3.00
CA ASP A 59 -5.51 -5.27 3.53
C ASP A 59 -6.87 -5.57 4.17
N GLU A 60 -7.43 -4.63 4.94
CA GLU A 60 -8.78 -4.77 5.51
C GLU A 60 -9.85 -4.89 4.42
N VAL A 61 -9.78 -4.04 3.39
CA VAL A 61 -10.70 -4.11 2.25
C VAL A 61 -10.59 -5.47 1.55
N LEU A 62 -9.37 -5.95 1.30
CA LEU A 62 -9.14 -7.24 0.67
C LEU A 62 -9.71 -8.40 1.50
N LEU A 63 -9.54 -8.34 2.82
CA LEU A 63 -10.08 -9.33 3.74
C LEU A 63 -11.61 -9.34 3.74
N LEU A 64 -12.24 -8.18 3.63
CA LEU A 64 -13.70 -8.08 3.59
C LEU A 64 -14.27 -8.61 2.26
N VAL A 65 -13.70 -8.21 1.12
CA VAL A 65 -14.21 -8.63 -0.20
C VAL A 65 -13.89 -10.08 -0.56
N SER A 66 -12.94 -10.71 0.14
CA SER A 66 -12.63 -12.14 -0.02
C SER A 66 -13.55 -13.07 0.79
N GLN A 67 -14.46 -12.53 1.61
CA GLN A 67 -15.51 -13.34 2.24
C GLN A 67 -16.49 -13.84 1.18
N PRO A 68 -16.80 -15.15 1.12
CA PRO A 68 -17.65 -15.74 0.10
C PRO A 68 -19.01 -15.03 -0.04
N GLU A 69 -19.66 -14.71 1.06
CA GLU A 69 -20.98 -14.09 1.06
C GLU A 69 -20.97 -12.67 0.46
N ILE A 70 -19.86 -11.94 0.68
CA ILE A 70 -19.66 -10.60 0.13
C ILE A 70 -19.31 -10.69 -1.34
N ALA A 71 -18.42 -11.61 -1.72
CA ALA A 71 -18.06 -11.86 -3.11
C ALA A 71 -19.31 -12.26 -3.93
N ASP A 72 -20.12 -13.18 -3.42
CA ASP A 72 -21.37 -13.63 -4.05
C ASP A 72 -22.39 -12.50 -4.15
N ALA A 73 -22.54 -11.67 -3.12
CA ALA A 73 -23.44 -10.52 -3.16
C ALA A 73 -23.02 -9.48 -4.21
N ILE A 74 -21.71 -9.25 -4.36
CA ILE A 74 -21.16 -8.34 -5.38
C ILE A 74 -21.37 -8.94 -6.77
N LEU A 75 -20.97 -10.20 -6.97
CA LEU A 75 -21.04 -10.87 -8.28
C LEU A 75 -22.48 -11.14 -8.74
N GLY A 76 -23.40 -11.39 -7.80
CA GLY A 76 -24.83 -11.57 -8.08
C GLY A 76 -25.57 -10.28 -8.45
N SER A 77 -24.92 -9.11 -8.39
CA SER A 77 -25.51 -7.82 -8.74
C SER A 77 -24.68 -7.09 -9.80
N GLU A 78 -25.17 -7.06 -11.04
CA GLU A 78 -24.53 -6.34 -12.14
C GLU A 78 -24.20 -4.88 -11.78
N ARG A 79 -25.11 -4.20 -11.07
CA ARG A 79 -24.90 -2.83 -10.57
C ARG A 79 -23.67 -2.73 -9.66
N LEU A 80 -23.46 -3.70 -8.77
CA LEU A 80 -22.32 -3.70 -7.84
C LEU A 80 -21.02 -4.04 -8.57
N VAL A 81 -21.06 -4.99 -9.51
CA VAL A 81 -19.92 -5.31 -10.39
C VAL A 81 -19.47 -4.07 -11.17
N THR A 82 -20.39 -3.33 -11.79
CA THR A 82 -20.04 -2.10 -12.51
C THR A 82 -19.38 -1.07 -11.59
N ARG A 83 -19.91 -0.88 -10.37
CA ARG A 83 -19.32 0.05 -9.39
C ARG A 83 -17.92 -0.39 -8.95
N ALA A 84 -17.72 -1.69 -8.69
CA ALA A 84 -16.42 -2.22 -8.32
C ALA A 84 -15.38 -1.99 -9.43
N ARG A 85 -15.78 -2.20 -10.70
CA ARG A 85 -14.92 -1.90 -11.86
C ARG A 85 -14.57 -0.42 -11.97
N MET A 86 -15.55 0.48 -11.80
CA MET A 86 -15.30 1.93 -11.83
C MET A 86 -14.31 2.37 -10.74
N ILE A 87 -14.36 1.77 -9.54
CA ILE A 87 -13.39 2.05 -8.47
C ILE A 87 -11.97 1.66 -8.91
N LEU A 88 -11.81 0.49 -9.53
CA LEU A 88 -10.52 0.03 -10.06
C LEU A 88 -10.00 0.92 -11.18
N ASP A 89 -10.86 1.35 -12.10
CA ASP A 89 -10.49 2.23 -13.21
C ASP A 89 -10.08 3.62 -12.72
N ASN A 90 -10.77 4.15 -11.71
CA ASN A 90 -10.38 5.39 -11.06
C ASN A 90 -9.03 5.26 -10.34
N ALA A 91 -8.80 4.16 -9.62
CA ALA A 91 -7.52 3.90 -8.97
C ALA A 91 -6.35 3.81 -9.98
N ARG A 92 -6.58 3.16 -11.13
CA ARG A 92 -5.61 3.11 -12.25
C ARG A 92 -5.29 4.51 -12.78
N THR A 93 -6.32 5.35 -12.94
CA THR A 93 -6.18 6.72 -13.43
C THR A 93 -5.34 7.55 -12.46
N VAL A 94 -5.69 7.54 -11.17
CA VAL A 94 -4.95 8.26 -10.12
C VAL A 94 -3.50 7.80 -10.05
N LEU A 95 -3.23 6.49 -10.14
CA LEU A 95 -1.85 6.00 -10.13
C LEU A 95 -1.06 6.51 -11.35
N LYS A 96 -1.68 6.49 -12.54
CA LYS A 96 -1.05 6.98 -13.77
C LYS A 96 -0.73 8.47 -13.67
N GLU A 97 -1.66 9.27 -13.13
CA GLU A 97 -1.45 10.70 -12.89
C GLU A 97 -0.33 10.97 -11.87
N ALA A 98 -0.27 10.19 -10.79
CA ALA A 98 0.72 10.37 -9.73
C ALA A 98 2.12 9.87 -10.10
N THR A 99 2.24 8.82 -10.91
CA THR A 99 3.51 8.11 -11.15
C THR A 99 4.01 8.16 -12.60
N GLY A 100 3.16 8.55 -13.55
CA GLY A 100 3.45 8.49 -14.98
C GLY A 100 3.54 7.06 -15.55
N ARG A 101 3.22 6.03 -14.76
CA ARG A 101 3.30 4.62 -15.15
C ARG A 101 1.91 4.02 -15.32
N GLU A 102 1.77 3.14 -16.30
CA GLU A 102 0.57 2.29 -16.42
C GLU A 102 0.74 1.02 -15.58
N ILE A 103 -0.30 0.64 -14.84
CA ILE A 103 -0.33 -0.67 -14.16
C ILE A 103 -0.44 -1.74 -15.25
N PRO A 104 0.35 -2.83 -15.18
CA PRO A 104 0.13 -3.97 -16.07
C PRO A 104 -1.35 -4.41 -16.02
N GLU A 105 -1.88 -4.79 -17.17
CA GLU A 105 -3.22 -5.35 -17.24
C GLU A 105 -3.23 -6.59 -16.34
N TRP A 106 -4.07 -6.57 -15.29
CA TRP A 106 -4.23 -7.76 -14.46
C TRP A 106 -4.83 -8.82 -15.37
N PRO A 107 -4.34 -10.07 -15.35
CA PRO A 107 -4.90 -11.11 -16.18
C PRO A 107 -6.41 -11.18 -15.91
N LEU A 108 -7.19 -10.97 -16.97
CA LEU A 108 -8.63 -11.13 -16.90
C LEU A 108 -8.91 -12.55 -16.43
N ARG A 109 -9.85 -12.70 -15.48
CA ARG A 109 -10.35 -14.03 -15.12
C ARG A 109 -10.88 -14.66 -16.40
N ASP A 110 -10.38 -15.85 -16.74
CA ASP A 110 -10.92 -16.64 -17.84
C ASP A 110 -12.41 -16.91 -17.53
N PRO A 111 -13.35 -16.44 -18.37
CA PRO A 111 -14.78 -16.65 -18.14
C PRO A 111 -15.18 -18.13 -18.07
N SER A 112 -14.33 -19.03 -18.56
CA SER A 112 -14.52 -20.48 -18.52
C SER A 112 -13.88 -21.16 -17.30
N ASP A 113 -13.15 -20.42 -16.46
CA ASP A 113 -12.50 -20.95 -15.26
C ASP A 113 -13.49 -21.07 -14.10
N ALA A 114 -14.15 -22.23 -14.04
CA ALA A 114 -15.12 -22.61 -13.02
C ALA A 114 -14.49 -23.19 -11.73
N ARG A 115 -13.16 -23.23 -11.61
CA ARG A 115 -12.48 -23.83 -10.44
C ARG A 115 -12.76 -23.10 -9.13
N LEU A 116 -13.26 -21.87 -9.20
CA LEU A 116 -13.58 -21.01 -8.06
C LEU A 116 -15.10 -20.93 -7.80
N ASP A 117 -15.93 -21.53 -8.64
CA ASP A 117 -17.41 -21.46 -8.56
C ASP A 117 -17.98 -22.60 -7.71
N GLY A 118 -17.37 -22.86 -6.54
CA GLY A 118 -17.66 -24.00 -5.65
C GLY A 118 -19.14 -24.36 -5.49
#